data_AF-A0A449ADE4-F1
#
_entry.id   AF-A0A449ADE4-F1
#
_cell.length_a   1.000
_cell.length_b   1.000
_cell.length_c   1.000
_cell.angle_alpha   90.00
_cell.angle_beta   90.00
_cell.angle_gamma   90.00
#
_symmetry.space_group_name_H-M   'P 1'
#
loop_
_entity.id
_entity.type
_entity.pdbx_description
1 polymer ?
#
loop_
_entity_poly.entity_id
_entity_poly.type
_entity_poly.pdbx_seq_one_letter_code
_entity_poly.pdbx_strand_id
1 'polypeptide(L)'
;MFRINEKELDLNNLWSNEKKHFRIWIILFIIFWSLITILAIVPSLHILANKTQWTEIYKEYEKGLPNPPTGTNYDRVWITSVFLSMLITALLPALTISFTLSSVKKSYKKNNFIHLSSGALFFSKFHGVLSLIGLILLLTTQSFTLNSEFNVVDLVVRICVLVLSTFQLLFIARNVTSIKRFFVLEKLRKDSAVFLEQINKNMQDGNFNNNPFGMMNQEVFKNKEQNSNQDYNDATKETKPTQKTQKDLAIEKILELPKEQLNRMAEKLNIFGFEQMTKEELANLIYNHTKKQEDQ
;
A
#
# COMPACT_ATOMS: atom_id res chain seq x y z
N MET A 1 18.26 -8.35 13.14
CA MET A 1 17.78 -9.21 14.25
C MET A 1 16.25 -9.33 14.33
N PHE A 2 15.44 -8.27 14.09
CA PHE A 2 13.96 -8.34 14.15
C PHE A 2 13.25 -8.13 12.80
N ARG A 3 13.71 -8.81 11.76
CA ARG A 3 13.02 -8.83 10.45
C ARG A 3 12.92 -10.25 9.95
N ILE A 4 11.85 -10.54 9.23
CA ILE A 4 11.75 -11.78 8.45
C ILE A 4 12.95 -11.83 7.49
N ASN A 5 13.74 -12.90 7.57
CA ASN A 5 14.87 -13.14 6.71
C ASN A 5 14.37 -13.72 5.38
N GLU A 6 14.40 -12.92 4.31
CA GLU A 6 13.92 -13.32 2.98
C GLU A 6 14.66 -14.54 2.43
N LYS A 7 15.94 -14.72 2.81
CA LYS A 7 16.76 -15.86 2.36
C LYS A 7 16.31 -17.21 2.93
N GLU A 8 15.53 -17.20 4.00
CA GLU A 8 15.02 -18.41 4.65
C GLU A 8 13.62 -18.79 4.14
N LEU A 9 13.03 -18.00 3.25
CA LEU A 9 11.67 -18.23 2.75
C LEU A 9 11.67 -19.12 1.50
N ASP A 10 10.78 -20.11 1.48
CA ASP A 10 10.38 -20.75 0.23
C ASP A 10 9.51 -19.79 -0.59
N LEU A 11 10.10 -19.17 -1.61
CA LEU A 11 9.43 -18.22 -2.49
C LEU A 11 8.50 -18.88 -3.51
N ASN A 12 8.64 -20.18 -3.75
CA ASN A 12 7.77 -20.93 -4.67
C ASN A 12 6.46 -21.33 -3.99
N ASN A 13 6.50 -21.53 -2.67
CA ASN A 13 5.32 -21.78 -1.85
C ASN A 13 5.35 -20.91 -0.58
N LEU A 14 4.95 -19.64 -0.72
CA LEU A 14 4.95 -18.70 0.40
C LEU A 14 4.11 -19.16 1.59
N TRP A 15 3.01 -19.89 1.35
CA TRP A 15 2.14 -20.36 2.44
C TRP A 15 2.82 -21.38 3.36
N SER A 16 3.77 -22.17 2.85
CA SER A 16 4.53 -23.13 3.67
C SER A 16 5.30 -22.44 4.82
N ASN A 17 5.70 -21.18 4.62
CA ASN A 17 6.43 -20.38 5.61
C ASN A 17 5.53 -19.83 6.72
N GLU A 18 4.21 -20.00 6.65
CA GLU A 18 3.24 -19.39 7.57
C GLU A 18 3.57 -19.70 9.04
N LYS A 19 3.66 -20.98 9.40
CA LYS A 19 3.84 -21.43 10.79
C LYS A 19 5.15 -20.94 11.38
N LYS A 20 6.23 -21.02 10.61
CA LYS A 20 7.60 -20.81 11.09
C LYS A 20 8.00 -19.33 11.10
N HIS A 21 7.57 -18.57 10.09
CA HIS A 21 8.06 -17.21 9.88
C HIS A 21 7.00 -16.13 10.01
N PHE A 22 5.72 -16.41 9.70
CA PHE A 22 4.69 -15.35 9.60
C PHE A 22 3.75 -15.28 10.79
N ARG A 23 3.35 -16.43 11.35
CA ARG A 23 2.33 -16.55 12.39
C ARG A 23 2.62 -15.69 13.61
N ILE A 24 3.86 -15.74 14.09
CA ILE A 24 4.28 -15.01 15.29
C ILE A 24 4.02 -13.50 15.14
N TRP A 25 4.34 -12.92 13.98
CA TRP A 25 4.14 -11.50 13.74
C TRP A 25 2.65 -11.13 13.68
N ILE A 26 1.82 -11.99 13.09
CA ILE A 26 0.37 -11.77 13.03
C ILE A 26 -0.26 -11.85 14.42
N ILE A 27 0.13 -12.85 15.22
CA ILE A 27 -0.35 -13.01 16.60
C ILE A 27 0.09 -11.82 17.46
N LEU A 28 1.37 -11.44 17.40
CA LEU A 28 1.88 -10.27 18.12
C LEU A 28 1.15 -9.00 17.70
N PHE A 29 0.86 -8.84 16.41
CA PHE A 29 0.09 -7.69 15.94
C PHE A 29 -1.29 -7.61 16.58
N ILE A 30 -2.01 -8.74 16.68
CA ILE A 30 -3.31 -8.80 17.35
C ILE A 30 -3.16 -8.52 18.86
N ILE A 31 -2.22 -9.17 19.54
CA ILE A 31 -2.01 -9.01 21.00
C ILE A 31 -1.70 -7.56 21.35
N PHE A 32 -0.77 -6.92 20.63
CA PHE A 32 -0.39 -5.53 20.90
C PHE A 32 -1.56 -4.57 20.63
N TRP A 33 -2.32 -4.76 19.54
CA TRP A 33 -3.50 -3.94 19.30
C TRP A 33 -4.61 -4.15 20.32
N SER A 34 -4.79 -5.37 20.83
CA SER A 34 -5.71 -5.63 21.94
C SER A 34 -5.28 -4.87 23.19
N LEU A 35 -4.00 -4.93 23.55
CA LEU A 35 -3.45 -4.26 24.72
C LEU A 35 -3.57 -2.73 24.59
N ILE A 36 -3.21 -2.17 23.44
CA ILE A 36 -3.36 -0.74 23.14
C ILE A 36 -4.83 -0.32 23.26
N THR A 37 -5.76 -1.13 22.73
CA THR A 37 -7.20 -0.83 22.80
C THR A 37 -7.70 -0.82 24.25
N ILE A 38 -7.30 -1.81 25.06
CA ILE A 38 -7.67 -1.88 26.48
C ILE A 38 -7.13 -0.66 27.23
N LEU A 39 -5.85 -0.34 27.05
CA LEU A 39 -5.22 0.81 27.70
C LEU A 39 -5.83 2.15 27.25
N ALA A 40 -6.21 2.28 25.98
CA ALA A 40 -6.83 3.49 25.44
C ALA A 40 -8.20 3.82 26.06
N ILE A 41 -8.89 2.81 26.63
CA ILE A 41 -10.18 2.98 27.30
C ILE A 41 -9.99 3.46 28.76
N VAL A 42 -8.86 3.16 29.39
CA VAL A 42 -8.60 3.47 30.81
C VAL A 42 -8.77 4.95 31.16
N PRO A 43 -8.24 5.94 30.39
CA PRO A 43 -8.44 7.37 30.69
C PRO A 43 -9.91 7.76 30.76
N SER A 44 -10.72 7.27 29.83
CA SER A 44 -12.15 7.57 29.79
C SER A 44 -12.89 6.96 30.97
N LEU A 45 -12.56 5.73 31.37
CA LEU A 45 -13.10 5.10 32.59
C LEU A 45 -12.65 5.83 33.85
N HIS A 46 -11.41 6.32 33.87
CA HIS A 46 -10.85 7.06 34.99
C HIS A 46 -11.56 8.41 35.19
N ILE A 47 -11.83 9.16 34.12
CA ILE A 47 -12.63 10.40 34.14
C ILE A 47 -14.08 10.10 34.57
N LEU A 48 -14.65 8.98 34.08
CA LEU A 48 -16.01 8.57 34.42
C LEU A 48 -16.14 8.21 35.91
N ALA A 49 -15.17 7.49 36.48
CA ALA A 49 -15.18 7.06 37.87
C ALA A 49 -14.93 8.21 38.85
N ASN A 50 -14.14 9.22 38.46
CA ASN A 50 -13.68 10.29 39.35
C ASN A 50 -14.22 11.66 38.93
N LYS A 51 -15.53 11.74 38.67
CA LYS A 51 -16.23 12.96 38.21
C LYS A 51 -15.88 14.20 39.04
N THR A 52 -15.92 14.11 40.36
CA THR A 52 -15.71 15.25 41.27
C THR A 52 -14.30 15.82 41.11
N GLN A 53 -13.28 14.96 41.22
CA GLN A 53 -11.87 15.35 41.07
C GLN A 53 -11.59 15.94 39.68
N TRP A 54 -12.10 15.30 38.63
CA TRP A 54 -11.95 15.82 37.26
C TRP A 54 -12.59 17.21 37.12
N THR A 55 -13.78 17.40 37.70
CA THR A 55 -14.50 18.68 37.66
C THR A 55 -13.76 19.79 38.41
N GLU A 56 -13.12 19.48 39.54
CA GLU A 56 -12.29 20.42 40.30
C GLU A 56 -11.05 20.84 39.51
N ILE A 57 -10.36 19.89 38.88
CA ILE A 57 -9.23 20.15 37.99
C ILE A 57 -9.66 21.04 36.82
N TYR A 58 -10.81 20.73 36.20
CA TYR A 58 -11.33 21.52 35.09
C TYR A 58 -11.69 22.95 35.53
N LYS A 59 -12.28 23.13 36.71
CA LYS A 59 -12.57 24.46 37.29
C LYS A 59 -11.29 25.26 37.54
N GLU A 60 -10.24 24.61 38.04
CA GLU A 60 -8.95 25.27 38.25
C GLU A 60 -8.32 25.71 36.93
N TYR A 61 -8.37 24.84 35.91
CA TYR A 61 -7.95 25.18 34.54
C TYR A 61 -8.75 26.37 33.99
N GLU A 62 -10.07 26.38 34.15
CA GLU A 62 -10.96 27.44 33.66
C GLU A 62 -10.63 28.80 34.29
N LYS A 63 -10.30 28.84 35.59
CA LYS A 63 -9.85 30.07 36.28
C LYS A 63 -8.55 30.65 35.71
N GLY A 64 -7.71 29.82 35.09
CA GLY A 64 -6.47 30.25 34.47
C GLY A 64 -6.63 30.83 33.06
N LEU A 65 -7.83 30.78 32.48
CA LEU A 65 -8.09 31.30 31.14
C LEU A 65 -8.16 32.84 31.13
N PRO A 66 -7.66 33.51 30.07
CA PRO A 66 -7.73 34.97 29.95
C PRO A 66 -9.16 35.54 30.01
N ASN A 67 -10.16 34.77 29.56
CA ASN A 67 -11.58 35.12 29.59
C ASN A 67 -12.38 33.88 30.03
N PRO A 68 -12.54 33.63 31.34
CA PRO A 68 -13.25 32.45 31.82
C PRO A 68 -14.75 32.53 31.46
N PRO A 69 -15.34 31.46 30.92
CA PRO A 69 -16.76 31.44 30.62
C PRO A 69 -17.63 31.61 31.88
N THR A 70 -18.65 32.46 31.80
CA THR A 70 -19.63 32.62 32.89
C THR A 70 -20.78 31.63 32.71
N GLY A 71 -21.02 30.77 33.71
CA GLY A 71 -22.17 29.84 33.69
C GLY A 71 -21.87 28.45 33.09
N THR A 72 -20.63 28.00 33.13
CA THR A 72 -20.23 26.66 32.64
C THR A 72 -21.05 25.56 33.31
N ASN A 73 -21.75 24.77 32.48
CA ASN A 73 -22.42 23.55 32.93
C ASN A 73 -21.39 22.41 33.01
N TYR A 74 -20.79 22.23 34.18
CA TYR A 74 -19.74 21.24 34.40
C TYR A 74 -20.18 19.79 34.15
N ASP A 75 -21.45 19.45 34.36
CA ASP A 75 -21.96 18.12 34.06
C ASP A 75 -21.92 17.82 32.56
N ARG A 76 -22.33 18.81 31.75
CA ARG A 76 -22.26 18.72 30.29
C ARG A 76 -20.82 18.66 29.79
N VAL A 77 -19.92 19.44 30.36
CA VAL A 77 -18.50 19.39 29.97
C VAL A 77 -17.93 18.02 30.31
N TRP A 78 -18.14 17.51 31.52
CA TRP A 78 -17.66 16.20 31.96
C TRP A 78 -18.13 15.07 31.04
N ILE A 79 -19.44 14.96 30.75
CA ILE A 79 -19.94 13.88 29.89
C ILE A 79 -19.40 14.01 28.46
N THR A 80 -19.23 15.24 27.97
CA THR A 80 -18.64 15.50 26.65
C THR A 80 -17.16 15.09 26.64
N SER A 81 -16.41 15.38 27.70
CA SER A 81 -15.01 14.99 27.84
C SER A 81 -14.83 13.47 27.90
N VAL A 82 -15.68 12.75 28.65
CA VAL A 82 -15.68 11.27 28.65
C VAL A 82 -15.94 10.73 27.24
N PHE A 83 -17.00 11.23 26.58
CA PHE A 83 -17.39 10.78 25.25
C PHE A 83 -16.29 11.06 24.20
N LEU A 84 -15.78 12.29 24.16
CA LEU A 84 -14.72 12.68 23.22
C LEU A 84 -13.42 11.92 23.49
N SER A 85 -13.04 11.75 24.76
CA SER A 85 -11.88 10.93 25.12
C SER A 85 -12.04 9.53 24.57
N MET A 86 -13.17 8.86 24.83
CA MET A 86 -13.44 7.51 24.35
C MET A 86 -13.44 7.42 22.81
N LEU A 87 -14.05 8.40 22.15
CA LEU A 87 -14.08 8.46 20.69
C LEU A 87 -12.69 8.63 20.09
N ILE A 88 -11.88 9.54 20.63
CA ILE A 88 -10.56 9.86 20.09
C ILE A 88 -9.55 8.74 20.36
N THR A 89 -9.53 8.19 21.58
CA THR A 89 -8.49 7.22 21.98
C THR A 89 -8.83 5.80 21.58
N ALA A 90 -10.09 5.37 21.66
CA ALA A 90 -10.46 3.95 21.49
C ALA A 90 -10.92 3.60 20.07
N LEU A 91 -11.45 4.54 19.30
CA LEU A 91 -12.02 4.26 17.98
C LEU A 91 -10.98 3.71 17.00
N LEU A 92 -9.83 4.37 16.88
CA LEU A 92 -8.81 3.97 15.91
C LEU A 92 -8.18 2.60 16.24
N PRO A 93 -7.79 2.29 17.50
CA PRO A 93 -7.41 0.93 17.89
C PRO A 93 -8.49 -0.12 17.63
N ALA A 94 -9.74 0.18 17.98
CA ALA A 94 -10.87 -0.74 17.79
C ALA A 94 -11.14 -1.04 16.30
N LEU A 95 -11.06 -0.03 15.43
CA LEU A 95 -11.16 -0.22 13.97
C LEU A 95 -9.99 -1.05 13.43
N THR A 96 -8.78 -0.76 13.92
CA THR A 96 -7.56 -1.48 13.49
C THR A 96 -7.65 -2.96 13.84
N ILE A 97 -8.09 -3.30 15.05
CA ILE A 97 -8.23 -4.71 15.46
C ILE A 97 -9.36 -5.41 14.71
N SER A 98 -10.51 -4.75 14.54
CA SER A 98 -11.66 -5.31 13.80
C SER A 98 -11.29 -5.66 12.35
N PHE A 99 -10.60 -4.74 11.67
CA PHE A 99 -10.13 -4.97 10.30
C PHE A 99 -9.05 -6.06 10.24
N THR A 100 -8.17 -6.10 11.23
CA THR A 100 -7.15 -7.14 11.34
C THR A 100 -7.80 -8.52 11.46
N LEU A 101 -8.68 -8.72 12.46
CA LEU A 101 -9.33 -10.01 12.70
C LEU A 101 -10.09 -10.50 11.48
N SER A 102 -10.86 -9.61 10.84
CA SER A 102 -11.61 -9.93 9.63
C SER A 102 -10.68 -10.35 8.47
N SER A 103 -9.57 -9.63 8.29
CA SER A 103 -8.61 -9.89 7.22
C SER A 103 -7.75 -11.14 7.45
N VAL A 104 -7.40 -11.41 8.71
CA VAL A 104 -6.66 -12.60 9.12
C VAL A 104 -7.53 -13.84 8.89
N LYS A 105 -8.80 -13.82 9.34
CA LYS A 105 -9.76 -14.89 9.07
C LYS A 105 -9.88 -15.20 7.57
N LYS A 106 -9.98 -14.16 6.73
CA LYS A 106 -10.03 -14.31 5.27
C LYS A 106 -8.73 -14.88 4.70
N SER A 107 -7.58 -14.48 5.23
CA SER A 107 -6.27 -14.94 4.77
C SER A 107 -6.04 -16.42 5.06
N TYR A 108 -6.39 -16.88 6.27
CA TYR A 108 -6.31 -18.30 6.63
C TYR A 108 -7.32 -19.15 5.86
N LYS A 109 -8.56 -18.66 5.63
CA LYS A 109 -9.54 -19.38 4.80
C LYS A 109 -9.04 -19.61 3.37
N LYS A 110 -8.23 -18.70 2.84
CA LYS A 110 -7.73 -18.73 1.46
C LYS A 110 -6.27 -19.17 1.34
N ASN A 111 -5.62 -19.56 2.45
CA ASN A 111 -4.20 -19.87 2.50
C ASN A 111 -3.31 -18.83 1.81
N ASN A 112 -3.63 -17.53 1.98
CA ASN A 112 -2.93 -16.44 1.31
C ASN A 112 -3.05 -15.12 2.08
N PHE A 113 -1.91 -14.50 2.43
CA PHE A 113 -1.87 -13.24 3.20
C PHE A 113 -2.02 -11.97 2.37
N ILE A 114 -2.29 -12.06 1.05
CA ILE A 114 -2.68 -10.90 0.24
C ILE A 114 -3.94 -10.21 0.79
N HIS A 115 -4.77 -10.97 1.51
CA HIS A 115 -6.04 -10.50 2.07
C HIS A 115 -5.91 -9.79 3.41
N LEU A 116 -4.71 -9.67 3.99
CA LEU A 116 -4.46 -8.81 5.15
C LEU A 116 -4.93 -7.38 4.84
N SER A 117 -5.59 -6.71 5.79
CA SER A 117 -6.23 -5.42 5.53
C SER A 117 -5.18 -4.32 5.31
N SER A 118 -5.20 -3.68 4.13
CA SER A 118 -4.37 -2.47 3.91
C SER A 118 -4.76 -1.34 4.86
N GLY A 119 -6.07 -1.22 5.16
CA GLY A 119 -6.58 -0.22 6.09
C GLY A 119 -6.03 -0.42 7.51
N ALA A 120 -6.04 -1.66 8.02
CA ALA A 120 -5.47 -1.96 9.33
C ALA A 120 -3.96 -1.66 9.39
N LEU A 121 -3.21 -2.00 8.33
CA LEU A 121 -1.79 -1.69 8.24
C LEU A 121 -1.52 -0.18 8.15
N PHE A 122 -2.36 0.55 7.42
CA PHE A 122 -2.28 2.01 7.32
C PHE A 122 -2.59 2.67 8.66
N PHE A 123 -3.73 2.35 9.28
CA PHE A 123 -4.10 2.88 10.60
C PHE A 123 -3.06 2.56 11.66
N SER A 124 -2.48 1.36 11.60
CA SER A 124 -1.42 0.99 12.54
C SER A 124 -0.17 1.84 12.41
N LYS A 125 0.25 2.16 11.18
CA LYS A 125 1.40 3.04 10.95
C LYS A 125 1.07 4.49 11.30
N PHE A 126 -0.11 4.95 10.90
CA PHE A 126 -0.59 6.29 11.19
C PHE A 126 -0.65 6.54 12.70
N HIS A 127 -1.28 5.62 13.45
CA HIS A 127 -1.30 5.69 14.92
C HIS A 127 0.10 5.67 15.50
N GLY A 128 0.98 4.79 15.03
CA GLY A 128 2.37 4.73 15.49
C GLY A 128 3.13 6.04 15.28
N VAL A 129 2.96 6.70 14.13
CA VAL A 129 3.58 8.01 13.85
C VAL A 129 3.00 9.08 14.78
N LEU A 130 1.68 9.12 14.98
CA LEU A 130 1.05 10.02 15.95
C LEU A 130 1.57 9.79 17.37
N SER A 131 1.78 8.53 17.76
CA SER A 131 2.38 8.19 19.05
C SER A 131 3.84 8.65 19.15
N LEU A 132 4.63 8.55 18.08
CA LEU A 132 6.00 9.07 18.08
C LEU A 132 6.02 10.59 18.28
N ILE A 133 5.15 11.32 17.57
CA ILE A 133 4.98 12.77 17.75
C ILE A 133 4.53 13.08 19.18
N GLY A 134 3.55 12.33 19.70
CA GLY A 134 3.05 12.48 21.06
C GLY A 134 4.14 12.26 22.12
N LEU A 135 5.05 11.32 21.90
CA LEU A 135 6.19 11.06 22.77
C LEU A 135 7.21 12.20 22.74
N ILE A 136 7.51 12.75 21.56
CA ILE A 136 8.37 13.93 21.44
C ILE A 136 7.75 15.13 22.17
N LEU A 137 6.45 15.40 21.94
CA LEU A 137 5.74 16.48 22.61
C LEU A 137 5.79 16.31 24.13
N LEU A 138 5.54 15.10 24.63
CA LEU A 138 5.63 14.75 26.06
C LEU A 138 7.01 15.10 26.65
N LEU A 139 8.10 14.86 25.91
CA LEU A 139 9.46 15.16 26.37
C LEU A 139 9.81 16.65 26.28
N THR A 140 9.19 17.39 25.38
CA THR A 140 9.50 18.81 25.12
C THR A 140 8.66 19.80 25.94
N THR A 141 7.44 19.43 26.33
CA THR A 141 6.58 20.30 27.13
C THR A 141 6.98 20.22 28.60
N GLN A 142 7.62 21.28 29.10
CA GLN A 142 8.20 21.39 30.45
C GLN A 142 7.17 21.43 31.61
N SER A 143 5.88 21.32 31.32
CA SER A 143 4.79 21.55 32.26
C SER A 143 3.95 20.29 32.49
N PHE A 144 4.54 19.26 33.09
CA PHE A 144 3.78 18.21 33.77
C PHE A 144 3.70 18.57 35.25
N THR A 145 2.68 19.32 35.61
CA THR A 145 2.34 19.50 37.02
C THR A 145 1.74 18.19 37.54
N LEU A 146 2.57 17.39 38.20
CA LEU A 146 2.18 16.20 38.98
C LEU A 146 1.45 16.62 40.27
N ASN A 147 0.48 17.53 40.16
CA ASN A 147 -0.17 18.15 41.31
C ASN A 147 -1.29 17.27 41.90
N SER A 148 -1.61 16.13 41.28
CA SER A 148 -2.62 15.19 41.79
C SER A 148 -2.33 13.75 41.35
N GLU A 149 -2.69 12.78 42.21
CA GLU A 149 -2.68 11.35 41.87
C GLU A 149 -3.52 11.05 40.61
N PHE A 150 -4.57 11.85 40.39
CA PHE A 150 -5.41 11.79 39.20
C PHE A 150 -4.61 11.95 37.89
N ASN A 151 -3.65 12.88 37.86
CA ASN A 151 -2.82 13.12 36.68
C ASN A 151 -1.75 12.03 36.48
N VAL A 152 -1.31 11.38 37.56
CA VAL A 152 -0.26 10.33 37.51
C VAL A 152 -0.78 9.11 36.76
N VAL A 153 -2.00 8.65 37.05
CA VAL A 153 -2.60 7.46 36.39
C VAL A 153 -2.71 7.67 34.89
N ASP A 154 -3.27 8.82 34.46
CA ASP A 154 -3.42 9.14 33.04
C ASP A 154 -2.06 9.23 32.33
N LEU A 155 -1.07 9.87 32.97
CA LEU A 155 0.29 9.98 32.44
C LEU A 155 0.94 8.61 32.23
N VAL A 156 0.85 7.72 33.23
CA VAL A 156 1.43 6.37 33.14
C VAL A 156 0.78 5.57 32.01
N VAL A 157 -0.56 5.59 31.92
CA VAL A 157 -1.29 4.91 30.84
C VAL A 157 -0.89 5.48 29.49
N ARG A 158 -0.79 6.81 29.37
CA ARG A 158 -0.37 7.49 28.14
C ARG A 158 1.03 7.06 27.72
N ILE A 159 2.00 7.06 28.64
CA ILE A 159 3.37 6.59 28.37
C ILE A 159 3.35 5.14 27.89
N CYS A 160 2.62 4.25 28.56
CA CYS A 160 2.49 2.85 28.17
C CYS A 160 1.95 2.70 26.74
N VAL A 161 0.88 3.43 26.39
CA VAL A 161 0.32 3.43 25.03
C VAL A 161 1.34 3.95 24.02
N LEU A 162 2.04 5.05 24.31
CA LEU A 162 3.03 5.63 23.40
C LEU A 162 4.20 4.66 23.14
N VAL A 163 4.70 4.00 24.18
CA VAL A 163 5.79 3.00 24.08
C VAL A 163 5.32 1.78 23.28
N LEU A 164 4.15 1.22 23.60
CA LEU A 164 3.59 0.07 22.89
C LEU A 164 3.33 0.38 21.42
N SER A 165 2.75 1.54 21.11
CA SER A 165 2.49 1.98 19.74
C SER A 165 3.77 2.23 18.95
N THR A 166 4.82 2.75 19.59
CA THR A 166 6.14 2.94 18.98
C THR A 166 6.79 1.59 18.67
N PHE A 167 6.76 0.65 19.62
CA PHE A 167 7.27 -0.71 19.40
C PHE A 167 6.50 -1.42 18.28
N GLN A 168 5.16 -1.32 18.30
CA GLN A 168 4.29 -1.85 17.27
C GLN A 168 4.65 -1.30 15.88
N LEU A 169 4.89 0.01 15.75
CA LEU A 169 5.28 0.66 14.50
C LEU A 169 6.60 0.12 13.96
N LEU A 170 7.66 0.16 14.78
CA LEU A 170 9.03 -0.09 14.34
C LEU A 170 9.29 -1.56 14.04
N PHE A 171 8.68 -2.46 14.81
CA PHE A 171 8.97 -3.90 14.77
C PHE A 171 7.84 -4.70 14.13
N ILE A 172 6.63 -4.65 14.69
CA ILE A 172 5.57 -5.60 14.35
C ILE A 172 4.85 -5.21 13.06
N ALA A 173 4.33 -3.99 12.97
CA ALA A 173 3.59 -3.49 11.80
C ALA A 173 4.43 -3.54 10.52
N ARG A 174 5.73 -3.32 10.65
CA ARG A 174 6.70 -3.48 9.55
C ARG A 174 6.75 -4.92 9.05
N ASN A 175 6.90 -5.90 9.93
CA ASN A 175 6.95 -7.30 9.55
C ASN A 175 5.62 -7.78 8.95
N VAL A 176 4.47 -7.40 9.52
CA VAL A 176 3.15 -7.76 8.93
C VAL A 176 2.94 -7.10 7.56
N THR A 177 3.43 -5.87 7.36
CA THR A 177 3.44 -5.25 6.03
C THR A 177 4.28 -6.07 5.04
N SER A 178 5.48 -6.50 5.44
CA SER A 178 6.35 -7.32 4.61
C SER A 178 5.70 -8.63 4.22
N ILE A 179 5.04 -9.32 5.17
CA ILE A 179 4.27 -10.54 4.90
C ILE A 179 3.27 -10.29 3.77
N LYS A 180 2.40 -9.27 3.91
CA LYS A 180 1.45 -8.94 2.85
C LYS A 180 2.15 -8.67 1.51
N ARG A 181 3.25 -7.91 1.54
CA ARG A 181 4.02 -7.54 0.34
C ARG A 181 4.54 -8.77 -0.39
N PHE A 182 5.05 -9.79 0.30
CA PHE A 182 5.53 -11.02 -0.34
C PHE A 182 4.42 -11.70 -1.15
N PHE A 183 3.22 -11.84 -0.58
CA PHE A 183 2.09 -12.47 -1.29
C PHE A 183 1.54 -11.61 -2.43
N VAL A 184 1.58 -10.27 -2.30
CA VAL A 184 1.24 -9.36 -3.40
C VAL A 184 2.24 -9.52 -4.55
N LEU A 185 3.53 -9.58 -4.26
CA LEU A 185 4.58 -9.74 -5.27
C LEU A 185 4.52 -11.13 -5.93
N GLU A 186 4.26 -12.19 -5.17
CA GLU A 186 4.05 -13.53 -5.72
C GLU A 186 2.86 -13.55 -6.70
N LYS A 187 1.73 -12.96 -6.30
CA LYS A 187 0.56 -12.86 -7.18
C LYS A 187 0.89 -12.07 -8.44
N LEU A 188 1.53 -10.90 -8.29
CA LEU A 188 1.91 -10.07 -9.44
C LEU A 188 2.81 -10.85 -10.41
N ARG A 189 3.80 -11.59 -9.90
CA ARG A 189 4.68 -12.44 -10.73
C ARG A 189 3.90 -13.51 -11.49
N LYS A 190 2.96 -14.19 -10.84
CA LYS A 190 2.11 -15.22 -11.47
C LYS A 190 1.19 -14.61 -12.54
N ASP A 191 0.52 -13.50 -12.20
CA ASP A 191 -0.37 -12.80 -13.13
C ASP A 191 0.42 -12.26 -14.35
N SER A 192 1.64 -11.74 -14.14
CA SER A 192 2.52 -11.30 -15.23
C SER A 192 2.99 -12.46 -16.12
N ALA A 193 3.31 -13.63 -15.56
CA ALA A 193 3.70 -14.80 -16.34
C ALA A 193 2.56 -15.29 -17.23
N VAL A 194 1.34 -15.39 -16.67
CA VAL A 194 0.14 -15.76 -17.44
C VAL A 194 -0.15 -14.74 -18.53
N PHE A 195 0.00 -13.45 -18.23
CA PHE A 195 -0.18 -12.39 -19.21
C PHE A 195 0.82 -12.48 -20.37
N LEU A 196 2.11 -12.73 -20.08
CA LEU A 196 3.14 -12.94 -21.11
C LEU A 196 2.87 -14.19 -21.94
N GLU A 197 2.42 -15.28 -21.32
CA GLU A 197 2.03 -16.50 -22.03
C GLU A 197 0.85 -16.24 -22.99
N GLN A 198 -0.14 -15.48 -22.55
CA GLN A 198 -1.28 -15.08 -23.40
C GLN A 198 -0.85 -14.20 -24.57
N ILE A 199 0.08 -13.26 -24.34
CA ILE A 199 0.66 -12.46 -25.42
C ILE A 199 1.38 -13.35 -26.43
N ASN A 200 2.24 -14.25 -25.96
CA ASN A 200 3.00 -15.14 -26.83
C ASN A 200 2.08 -16.03 -27.67
N LYS A 201 1.02 -16.60 -27.07
CA LYS A 201 0.01 -17.38 -27.79
C LYS A 201 -0.71 -16.56 -28.86
N ASN A 202 -1.17 -15.35 -28.52
CA ASN A 202 -1.85 -14.48 -29.47
C ASN A 202 -0.94 -13.98 -30.61
N MET A 203 0.37 -13.83 -30.37
CA MET A 203 1.35 -13.52 -31.41
C MET A 203 1.62 -14.73 -32.32
N GLN A 204 1.69 -15.94 -31.76
CA GLN A 204 1.91 -17.17 -32.53
C GLN A 204 0.70 -17.54 -33.41
N ASP A 205 -0.52 -17.32 -32.90
CA ASP A 205 -1.76 -17.65 -33.63
C ASP A 205 -2.12 -16.63 -34.72
N GLY A 206 -1.29 -15.60 -34.95
CA GLY A 206 -1.49 -14.57 -35.98
C GLY A 206 -2.76 -13.72 -35.78
N ASN A 207 -3.46 -13.87 -34.66
CA ASN A 207 -4.75 -13.26 -34.39
C ASN A 207 -4.59 -11.92 -33.65
N PHE A 208 -3.99 -10.93 -34.34
CA PHE A 208 -3.73 -9.59 -33.83
C PHE A 208 -5.00 -8.78 -33.49
N ASN A 209 -6.19 -9.22 -33.93
CA ASN A 209 -7.46 -8.58 -33.56
C ASN A 209 -7.89 -8.86 -32.12
N ASN A 210 -7.37 -9.92 -31.48
CA ASN A 210 -7.59 -10.21 -30.06
C ASN A 210 -6.39 -9.79 -29.19
N ASN A 211 -5.69 -8.73 -29.61
CA ASN A 211 -4.58 -8.19 -28.84
C ASN A 211 -5.07 -7.79 -27.43
N PRO A 212 -4.53 -8.37 -26.34
CA PRO A 212 -4.92 -8.00 -24.97
C PRO A 212 -4.59 -6.54 -24.63
N PHE A 213 -3.80 -5.87 -25.47
CA PHE A 213 -3.56 -4.42 -25.43
C PHE A 213 -4.65 -3.58 -26.15
N GLY A 214 -5.50 -4.20 -26.97
CA GLY A 214 -6.56 -3.53 -27.74
C GLY A 214 -7.80 -3.18 -26.91
N MET A 215 -8.08 -3.92 -25.83
CA MET A 215 -9.27 -3.69 -24.99
C MET A 215 -9.21 -2.42 -24.15
N MET A 216 -8.02 -1.84 -23.90
CA MET A 216 -7.91 -0.60 -23.12
C MET A 216 -8.14 0.66 -23.96
N ASN A 217 -8.26 0.53 -25.28
CA ASN A 217 -8.41 1.66 -26.21
C ASN A 217 -9.80 1.79 -26.86
N GLN A 218 -10.73 0.85 -26.64
CA GLN A 218 -11.99 0.85 -27.38
C GLN A 218 -13.05 1.84 -26.87
N GLU A 219 -12.86 2.41 -25.68
CA GLU A 219 -13.79 3.44 -25.13
C GLU A 219 -13.27 4.88 -25.23
N VAL A 220 -11.99 5.09 -25.54
CA VAL A 220 -11.40 6.46 -25.56
C VAL A 220 -11.48 7.12 -26.96
N PHE A 221 -11.66 6.34 -28.03
CA PHE A 221 -11.56 6.85 -29.41
C PHE A 221 -12.87 6.90 -30.21
N LYS A 222 -14.03 6.52 -29.64
CA LYS A 222 -15.32 6.62 -30.35
C LYS A 222 -15.85 8.06 -30.57
N ASN A 223 -15.15 9.09 -30.11
CA ASN A 223 -15.59 10.50 -30.22
C ASN A 223 -14.68 11.38 -31.09
N LYS A 224 -13.83 10.83 -31.96
CA LYS A 224 -12.87 11.66 -32.71
C LYS A 224 -12.60 11.24 -34.14
N GLU A 225 -13.63 10.92 -34.92
CA GLU A 225 -13.51 10.86 -36.38
C GLU A 225 -14.73 11.47 -37.07
N GLN A 226 -14.70 12.79 -37.24
CA GLN A 226 -15.34 13.44 -38.38
C GLN A 226 -14.67 14.78 -38.66
N ASN A 227 -13.61 14.75 -39.48
CA ASN A 227 -13.19 15.78 -40.44
C ASN A 227 -11.68 15.70 -40.67
N SER A 228 -11.30 15.27 -41.87
CA SER A 228 -10.50 16.07 -42.80
C SER A 228 -10.01 15.18 -43.94
N ASN A 229 -10.64 15.33 -45.11
CA ASN A 229 -10.02 14.98 -46.39
C ASN A 229 -8.84 15.93 -46.64
N GLN A 230 -7.69 15.40 -47.04
CA GLN A 230 -6.90 16.03 -48.11
C GLN A 230 -5.88 15.05 -48.71
N ASP A 231 -5.94 14.99 -50.04
CA ASP A 231 -5.06 14.34 -51.01
C ASP A 231 -3.55 14.53 -50.77
N TYR A 232 -2.75 13.54 -51.19
CA TYR A 232 -1.68 13.74 -52.18
C TYR A 232 -1.16 12.39 -52.73
N ASN A 233 -1.11 12.29 -54.06
CA ASN A 233 -0.47 11.22 -54.83
C ASN A 233 1.06 11.43 -54.92
N ASP A 234 1.82 10.34 -54.99
CA ASP A 234 2.54 9.87 -56.21
C ASP A 234 3.93 9.23 -55.93
N ALA A 235 4.31 8.35 -56.86
CA ALA A 235 5.66 7.86 -57.23
C ALA A 235 6.15 6.48 -56.72
N THR A 236 6.02 5.55 -57.67
CA THR A 236 6.60 4.22 -57.91
C THR A 236 8.14 4.13 -57.81
N LYS A 237 8.67 2.96 -57.40
CA LYS A 237 9.92 2.36 -57.93
C LYS A 237 10.00 0.85 -57.68
N GLU A 238 10.22 0.09 -58.76
CA GLU A 238 10.51 -1.34 -58.80
C GLU A 238 11.93 -1.68 -58.28
N THR A 239 12.20 -2.92 -57.80
CA THR A 239 13.11 -3.93 -58.44
C THR A 239 13.44 -5.13 -57.50
N LYS A 240 13.09 -6.36 -57.96
CA LYS A 240 13.63 -7.75 -57.78
C LYS A 240 13.76 -8.46 -56.41
N PRO A 241 13.55 -9.81 -56.36
CA PRO A 241 13.40 -10.58 -55.13
C PRO A 241 14.71 -11.25 -54.69
N THR A 242 15.24 -10.84 -53.55
CA THR A 242 16.24 -11.61 -52.80
C THR A 242 15.50 -12.53 -51.83
N GLN A 243 15.81 -13.82 -51.82
CA GLN A 243 15.23 -14.77 -50.85
C GLN A 243 15.41 -14.23 -49.42
N LYS A 244 14.31 -13.79 -48.80
CA LYS A 244 14.30 -13.22 -47.45
C LYS A 244 14.50 -14.33 -46.43
N THR A 245 15.48 -14.15 -45.54
CA THR A 245 15.71 -15.04 -44.40
C THR A 245 14.52 -14.93 -43.42
N GLN A 246 14.24 -15.95 -42.59
CA GLN A 246 13.16 -15.87 -41.58
C GLN A 246 13.32 -14.66 -40.64
N LYS A 247 14.58 -14.26 -40.38
CA LYS A 247 14.93 -13.05 -39.66
C LYS A 247 14.44 -11.78 -40.37
N ASP A 248 14.62 -11.69 -41.70
CA ASP A 248 14.22 -10.52 -42.48
C ASP A 248 12.69 -10.39 -42.55
N LEU A 249 11.97 -11.52 -42.66
CA LEU A 249 10.51 -11.54 -42.59
C LEU A 249 9.97 -11.11 -41.22
N ALA A 250 10.67 -11.47 -40.14
CA ALA A 250 10.28 -11.06 -38.79
C ALA A 250 10.56 -9.58 -38.55
N ILE A 251 11.70 -9.07 -39.00
CA ILE A 251 12.06 -7.64 -38.88
C ILE A 251 11.14 -6.78 -39.74
N GLU A 252 10.80 -7.23 -40.95
CA GLU A 252 9.87 -6.53 -41.84
C GLU A 252 8.48 -6.38 -41.20
N LYS A 253 7.97 -7.43 -40.56
CA LYS A 253 6.72 -7.38 -39.80
C LYS A 253 6.79 -6.43 -38.60
N ILE A 254 7.94 -6.32 -37.94
CA ILE A 254 8.15 -5.36 -36.85
C ILE A 254 8.21 -3.93 -37.43
N LEU A 255 8.82 -3.75 -38.59
CA LEU A 255 8.90 -2.47 -39.31
C LEU A 255 7.56 -1.96 -39.82
N GLU A 256 6.57 -2.83 -40.05
CA GLU A 256 5.20 -2.45 -40.42
C GLU A 256 4.47 -1.72 -39.28
N LEU A 257 4.92 -1.86 -38.03
CA LEU A 257 4.28 -1.24 -36.88
C LEU A 257 4.50 0.29 -36.86
N PRO A 258 3.53 1.08 -36.38
CA PRO A 258 3.73 2.51 -36.12
C PRO A 258 4.92 2.76 -35.19
N LYS A 259 5.66 3.87 -35.39
CA LYS A 259 6.86 4.18 -34.61
C LYS A 259 6.57 4.27 -33.11
N GLU A 260 5.38 4.73 -32.74
CA GLU A 260 4.90 4.80 -31.35
C GLU A 260 4.76 3.41 -30.71
N GLN A 261 4.44 2.38 -31.49
CA GLN A 261 4.35 1.01 -31.01
C GLN A 261 5.74 0.39 -30.83
N LEU A 262 6.68 0.71 -31.73
CA LEU A 262 8.09 0.32 -31.61
C LEU A 262 8.73 0.91 -30.36
N ASN A 263 8.52 2.20 -30.12
CA ASN A 263 9.00 2.89 -28.93
C ASN A 263 8.48 2.25 -27.63
N ARG A 264 7.19 1.89 -27.58
CA ARG A 264 6.58 1.22 -26.42
C ARG A 264 7.11 -0.20 -26.19
N MET A 265 7.41 -0.94 -27.26
CA MET A 265 8.03 -2.26 -27.13
C MET A 265 9.45 -2.13 -26.59
N ALA A 266 10.21 -1.15 -27.09
CA ALA A 266 11.56 -0.90 -26.64
C ALA A 266 11.65 -0.45 -25.17
N GLU A 267 10.74 0.42 -24.73
CA GLU A 267 10.60 0.83 -23.34
C GLU A 267 10.37 -0.38 -22.42
N LYS A 268 9.46 -1.29 -22.81
CA LYS A 268 9.15 -2.50 -22.04
C LYS A 268 10.27 -3.55 -22.05
N LEU A 269 11.08 -3.58 -23.10
CA LEU A 269 12.26 -4.43 -23.20
C LEU A 269 13.49 -3.81 -22.53
N ASN A 270 13.35 -2.64 -21.87
CA ASN A 270 14.44 -1.86 -21.29
C ASN A 270 15.56 -1.55 -22.29
N ILE A 271 15.21 -1.30 -23.55
CA ILE A 271 16.15 -0.87 -24.59
C ILE A 271 16.37 0.64 -24.39
N PHE A 272 17.49 1.02 -23.77
CA PHE A 272 17.78 2.43 -23.49
C PHE A 272 18.10 3.23 -24.76
N GLY A 273 17.68 4.50 -24.81
CA GLY A 273 17.96 5.41 -25.93
C GLY A 273 17.06 5.23 -27.16
N PHE A 274 16.00 4.42 -27.05
CA PHE A 274 15.11 4.08 -28.16
C PHE A 274 14.47 5.28 -28.89
N GLU A 275 14.25 6.39 -28.18
CA GLU A 275 13.62 7.60 -28.71
C GLU A 275 14.42 8.25 -29.85
N GLN A 276 15.75 8.04 -29.85
CA GLN A 276 16.70 8.62 -30.80
C GLN A 276 17.04 7.66 -31.95
N MET A 277 16.55 6.41 -31.89
CA MET A 277 16.86 5.38 -32.87
C MET A 277 15.99 5.50 -34.13
N THR A 278 16.53 5.05 -35.25
CA THR A 278 15.75 4.84 -36.47
C THR A 278 14.81 3.65 -36.31
N LYS A 279 13.76 3.61 -37.14
CA LYS A 279 12.71 2.58 -37.06
C LYS A 279 13.30 1.19 -37.27
N GLU A 280 14.28 1.10 -38.17
CA GLU A 280 15.02 -0.10 -38.56
C GLU A 280 15.95 -0.59 -37.45
N GLU A 281 16.69 0.32 -36.80
CA GLU A 281 17.54 -0.02 -35.66
C GLU A 281 16.71 -0.53 -34.49
N LEU A 282 15.57 0.11 -34.24
CA LEU A 282 14.67 -0.25 -33.16
C LEU A 282 14.01 -1.62 -33.38
N ALA A 283 13.55 -1.88 -34.60
CA ALA A 283 12.98 -3.17 -34.98
C ALA A 283 13.98 -4.33 -34.81
N ASN A 284 15.25 -4.11 -35.19
CA ASN A 284 16.33 -5.08 -35.02
C ASN A 284 16.65 -5.35 -33.54
N LEU A 285 16.71 -4.31 -32.70
CA LEU A 285 16.98 -4.47 -31.28
C LEU A 285 15.83 -5.17 -30.55
N ILE A 286 14.59 -4.86 -30.90
CA ILE A 286 13.40 -5.54 -30.38
C ILE A 286 13.48 -7.03 -30.72
N TYR A 287 13.76 -7.39 -31.99
CA TYR A 287 13.90 -8.78 -32.42
C TYR A 287 15.01 -9.54 -31.69
N ASN A 288 16.18 -8.92 -31.54
CA ASN A 288 17.31 -9.57 -30.85
C ASN A 288 17.04 -9.77 -29.36
N HIS A 289 16.37 -8.81 -28.69
CA HIS A 289 16.00 -8.93 -27.28
C HIS A 289 14.95 -10.01 -27.03
N THR A 290 14.00 -10.19 -27.95
CA THR A 290 12.98 -11.25 -27.82
C THR A 290 13.54 -12.63 -28.08
N LYS A 291 14.45 -12.79 -29.06
CA LYS A 291 15.09 -14.10 -29.33
C LYS A 291 16.11 -14.54 -28.29
N LYS A 292 16.91 -13.61 -27.75
CA LYS A 292 17.98 -13.92 -26.78
C LYS A 292 17.42 -14.41 -25.43
N GLN A 293 16.14 -14.19 -25.15
CA GLN A 293 15.44 -14.72 -23.99
C GLN A 293 14.86 -16.14 -24.20
N GLU A 294 14.78 -16.64 -25.44
CA GLU A 294 14.33 -18.01 -25.72
C GLU A 294 15.46 -19.05 -25.54
N ASP A 295 16.73 -18.62 -25.64
CA ASP A 295 17.92 -19.47 -25.55
C ASP A 295 18.51 -19.57 -24.11
N GLN A 296 17.80 -19.08 -23.07
CA GLN A 296 18.18 -19.14 -21.65
C GLN A 296 17.08 -19.79 -20.81
#